data_AF-A0AAD9BA92-F1
#
_entry.id   AF-A0AAD9BA92-F1
#
_cell.length_a   1.000
_cell.length_b   1.000
_cell.length_c   1.000
_cell.angle_alpha   90.00
_cell.angle_beta   90.00
_cell.angle_gamma   90.00
#
_symmetry.space_group_name_H-M   'P 1'
#
loop_
_entity.id
_entity.type
_entity.pdbx_description
1 polymer ?
#
loop_
_entity_poly.entity_id
_entity_poly.type
_entity_poly.pdbx_seq_one_letter_code
_entity_poly.pdbx_strand_id
1 'polypeptide(L)'
;MFKKIKASCKCHYTVVLGADSVFSGAMPTMASVKLSTGWPIVNHPHYEDAGLRERTKLVYSMYSRMSADTVKGNLMTLGVDFFVLEDSWCTRRTRPGSSMPEIWDIEDSQNVGKVPLCTHMSRSSRPHFTTVFSNDIYKVLKVSKDLR
;
A
#
# COMPACT_ATOMS: atom_id res chain seq x y z
N MET A 1 -16.17 -5.61 31.12
CA MET A 1 -15.61 -6.91 30.68
C MET A 1 -15.79 -7.02 29.17
N PHE A 2 -14.83 -6.50 28.38
CA PHE A 2 -14.94 -6.52 26.92
C PHE A 2 -14.62 -7.94 26.41
N LYS A 3 -15.64 -8.64 25.90
CA LYS A 3 -15.45 -9.94 25.25
C LYS A 3 -14.60 -9.73 23.99
N LYS A 4 -13.40 -10.31 23.98
CA LYS A 4 -12.59 -10.46 22.76
C LYS A 4 -13.42 -11.28 21.75
N ILE A 5 -13.98 -10.61 20.75
CA ILE A 5 -14.56 -11.27 19.58
C ILE A 5 -13.38 -11.87 18.82
N LYS A 6 -13.16 -13.18 18.95
CA LYS A 6 -12.26 -13.91 18.05
C LYS A 6 -12.97 -14.01 16.71
N ALA A 7 -12.70 -13.07 15.80
CA ALA A 7 -13.07 -13.21 14.41
C ALA A 7 -12.25 -14.36 13.80
N SER A 8 -12.79 -15.58 13.85
CA SER A 8 -12.24 -16.70 13.05
C SER A 8 -12.79 -16.56 11.64
N CYS A 9 -12.20 -15.66 10.86
CA CYS A 9 -12.44 -15.62 9.43
C CYS A 9 -11.54 -16.70 8.79
N LYS A 10 -12.09 -17.88 8.53
CA LYS A 10 -11.41 -18.90 7.72
C LYS A 10 -11.46 -18.46 6.25
N CYS A 11 -10.50 -17.63 5.85
CA CYS A 11 -10.26 -17.35 4.44
C CYS A 11 -9.65 -18.61 3.80
N HIS A 12 -10.32 -19.17 2.78
CA HIS A 12 -9.94 -20.39 2.06
C HIS A 12 -8.69 -20.26 1.17
N TYR A 13 -7.86 -19.24 1.36
CA TYR A 13 -6.60 -19.03 0.65
C TYR A 13 -5.47 -19.10 1.68
N THR A 14 -4.63 -20.14 1.58
CA THR A 14 -3.49 -20.38 2.47
C THR A 14 -2.36 -19.39 2.18
N VAL A 15 -2.58 -18.09 2.37
CA VAL A 15 -1.48 -17.15 2.55
C VAL A 15 -1.13 -17.20 4.03
N VAL A 16 -0.09 -17.96 4.36
CA VAL A 16 0.45 -17.96 5.73
C VAL A 16 1.15 -16.63 5.96
N LEU A 17 0.39 -15.65 6.43
CA LEU A 17 0.90 -14.36 6.91
C LEU A 17 1.43 -14.59 8.32
N GLY A 18 2.72 -14.32 8.54
CA GLY A 18 3.33 -14.43 9.87
C GLY A 18 2.71 -13.43 10.85
N ALA A 19 2.72 -13.75 12.14
CA ALA A 19 2.14 -12.90 13.20
C ALA A 19 2.76 -11.49 13.25
N ASP A 20 3.96 -11.31 12.69
CA ASP A 20 4.70 -10.04 12.66
C ASP A 20 4.77 -9.42 11.26
N SER A 21 3.91 -9.86 10.34
CA SER A 21 3.87 -9.32 8.97
C SER A 21 3.50 -7.84 8.98
N VAL A 22 4.34 -6.99 8.38
CA VAL A 22 4.17 -5.54 8.37
C VAL A 22 3.39 -5.08 7.14
N PHE A 23 2.26 -4.40 7.36
CA PHE A 23 1.38 -3.92 6.29
C PHE A 23 1.51 -2.41 6.03
N SER A 24 1.29 -2.01 4.79
CA SER A 24 1.11 -0.62 4.38
C SER A 24 0.05 -0.50 3.28
N GLY A 25 -0.50 0.69 3.08
CA GLY A 25 -1.55 0.94 2.09
C GLY A 25 -2.30 2.22 2.40
N ALA A 26 -3.54 2.34 1.93
CA ALA A 26 -4.37 3.49 2.29
C ALA A 26 -4.68 3.48 3.80
N MET A 27 -4.59 4.64 4.44
CA MET A 27 -4.78 4.79 5.89
C MET A 27 -6.08 4.18 6.43
N PRO A 28 -7.27 4.36 5.80
CA PRO A 28 -8.51 3.75 6.29
C PRO A 28 -8.44 2.21 6.34
N THR A 29 -7.79 1.61 5.34
CA THR A 29 -7.60 0.17 5.24
C THR A 29 -6.59 -0.31 6.28
N MET A 30 -5.49 0.42 6.50
CA MET A 30 -4.51 0.08 7.53
C MET A 30 -5.11 0.12 8.95
N ALA A 31 -5.98 1.09 9.24
CA ALA A 31 -6.72 1.10 10.51
C ALA A 31 -7.56 -0.17 10.69
N SER A 32 -8.26 -0.61 9.64
CA SER A 32 -9.07 -1.83 9.63
C SER A 32 -8.23 -3.10 9.82
N VAL A 33 -7.08 -3.18 9.15
CA VAL A 33 -6.10 -4.29 9.32
C VAL A 33 -5.63 -4.34 10.76
N LYS A 34 -5.16 -3.21 11.32
CA LYS A 34 -4.64 -3.16 12.69
C LYS A 34 -5.69 -3.61 13.72
N LEU A 35 -6.91 -3.12 13.60
CA LEU A 35 -8.01 -3.44 14.53
C LEU A 35 -8.45 -4.90 14.44
N SER A 36 -8.43 -5.49 13.25
CA SER A 36 -8.96 -6.84 13.02
C SER A 36 -7.95 -7.94 13.27
N THR A 37 -6.67 -7.71 12.96
CA THR A 37 -5.63 -8.75 12.99
C THR A 37 -4.57 -8.51 14.06
N GLY A 38 -4.41 -7.27 14.53
CA GLY A 38 -3.32 -6.88 15.42
C GLY A 38 -1.96 -6.69 14.74
N TRP A 39 -1.84 -6.98 13.44
CA TRP A 39 -0.58 -6.88 12.69
C TRP A 39 0.03 -5.47 12.72
N PRO A 40 1.36 -5.34 12.69
CA PRO A 40 2.02 -4.06 12.52
C PRO A 40 1.59 -3.35 11.22
N ILE A 41 1.39 -2.03 11.29
CA ILE A 41 1.14 -1.18 10.13
C ILE A 41 2.17 -0.05 10.10
N VAL A 42 2.61 0.34 8.90
CA VAL A 42 3.63 1.40 8.74
C VAL A 42 3.04 2.80 8.83
N ASN A 43 1.86 3.01 8.24
CA ASN A 43 1.20 4.29 8.19
C ASN A 43 -0.18 4.23 8.86
N HIS A 44 -0.42 5.17 9.78
CA HIS A 44 -1.68 5.36 10.51
C HIS A 44 -2.10 6.84 10.39
N PRO A 45 -3.40 7.19 10.39
CA PRO A 45 -3.92 8.56 10.25
C PRO A 45 -3.65 9.47 11.46
N HIS A 46 -2.39 9.68 11.82
CA HIS A 46 -1.94 10.71 12.76
C HIS A 46 -1.19 11.80 11.98
N TYR A 47 -1.95 12.77 11.47
CA TYR A 47 -1.43 13.82 10.61
C TYR A 47 -0.57 14.86 11.34
N GLU A 48 -0.74 14.99 12.66
CA GLU A 48 0.00 15.97 13.48
C GLU A 48 1.49 15.63 13.60
N ASP A 49 1.86 14.36 13.47
CA ASP A 49 3.26 13.93 13.57
C ASP A 49 3.98 14.05 12.22
N ALA A 50 5.04 14.86 12.19
CA ALA A 50 5.80 15.10 10.97
C ALA A 50 6.48 13.82 10.42
N GLY A 51 7.02 12.98 11.31
CA GLY A 51 7.68 11.73 10.90
C GLY A 51 6.68 10.73 10.31
N LEU A 52 5.47 10.64 10.85
CA LEU A 52 4.41 9.81 10.29
C LEU A 52 3.91 10.33 8.94
N ARG A 53 3.87 11.66 8.73
CA ARG A 53 3.58 12.24 7.41
C ARG A 53 4.64 11.87 6.38
N GLU A 54 5.92 11.96 6.72
CA GLU A 54 7.02 11.56 5.84
C GLU A 54 6.97 10.06 5.48
N ARG A 55 6.74 9.19 6.47
CA ARG A 55 6.53 7.76 6.22
C ARG A 55 5.33 7.50 5.32
N THR A 56 4.23 8.19 5.54
CA THR A 56 3.02 8.07 4.71
C THR A 56 3.30 8.50 3.28
N LYS A 57 4.05 9.59 3.07
CA LYS A 57 4.45 10.06 1.74
C LYS A 57 5.22 8.97 0.98
N LEU A 58 6.17 8.29 1.64
CA LEU A 58 6.87 7.15 1.04
C LEU A 58 5.93 5.98 0.70
N VAL A 59 4.98 5.63 1.57
CA VAL A 59 3.95 4.60 1.28
C VAL A 59 3.09 5.01 0.07
N TYR A 60 2.66 6.27 0.02
CA TYR A 60 1.76 6.77 -1.01
C TYR A 60 2.46 7.00 -2.35
N SER A 61 3.79 6.91 -2.40
CA SER A 61 4.55 6.92 -3.66
C SER A 61 4.14 5.78 -4.62
N MET A 62 3.47 4.73 -4.12
CA MET A 62 2.82 3.71 -4.95
C MET A 62 1.82 4.28 -5.97
N TYR A 63 1.15 5.38 -5.63
CA TYR A 63 0.19 6.05 -6.50
C TYR A 63 0.80 7.16 -7.36
N SER A 64 2.11 7.39 -7.24
CA SER A 64 2.86 8.32 -8.07
C SER A 64 3.18 7.72 -9.45
N ARG A 65 3.98 8.44 -10.23
CA ARG A 65 4.52 8.02 -11.51
C ARG A 65 5.99 7.56 -11.44
N MET A 66 6.51 7.35 -10.22
CA MET A 66 7.85 6.80 -9.99
C MET A 66 8.00 5.38 -10.54
N SER A 67 9.24 4.94 -10.72
CA SER A 67 9.53 3.55 -11.10
C SER A 67 9.18 2.58 -9.98
N ALA A 68 8.89 1.33 -10.37
CA ALA A 68 8.62 0.26 -9.42
C ALA A 68 9.82 -0.02 -8.49
N ASP A 69 11.05 0.14 -8.99
CA ASP A 69 12.28 0.01 -8.20
C ASP A 69 12.36 1.05 -7.08
N THR A 70 12.10 2.32 -7.39
CA THR A 70 12.13 3.41 -6.41
C THR A 70 11.08 3.17 -5.31
N VAL A 71 9.85 2.84 -5.69
CA VAL A 71 8.77 2.60 -4.72
C VAL A 71 9.05 1.34 -3.89
N LYS A 72 9.56 0.26 -4.51
CA LYS A 72 10.01 -0.93 -3.77
C LYS A 72 11.08 -0.55 -2.74
N GLY A 73 12.08 0.25 -3.13
CA GLY A 73 13.12 0.75 -2.23
C GLY A 73 12.54 1.53 -1.04
N ASN A 74 11.61 2.45 -1.30
CA ASN A 74 10.91 3.20 -0.25
C ASN A 74 10.21 2.28 0.75
N LEU A 75 9.47 1.28 0.26
CA LEU A 75 8.76 0.32 1.10
C LEU A 75 9.72 -0.59 1.89
N MET A 76 10.85 -0.99 1.29
CA MET A 76 11.89 -1.75 1.97
C MET A 76 12.55 -0.96 3.10
N THR A 77 12.87 0.32 2.89
CA THR A 77 13.41 1.21 3.94
C THR A 77 12.47 1.33 5.13
N LEU A 78 11.15 1.24 4.91
CA LEU A 78 10.14 1.26 5.96
C LEU A 78 9.86 -0.10 6.60
N GLY A 79 10.50 -1.17 6.13
CA GLY A 79 10.29 -2.52 6.65
C GLY A 79 8.95 -3.14 6.25
N VAL A 80 8.34 -2.70 5.16
CA VAL A 80 7.06 -3.24 4.67
C VAL A 80 7.24 -4.66 4.12
N ASP A 81 6.36 -5.58 4.54
CA ASP A 81 6.25 -6.92 3.95
C ASP A 81 5.16 -6.98 2.87
N PHE A 82 4.02 -6.34 3.17
CA PHE A 82 2.83 -6.37 2.33
C PHE A 82 2.27 -4.97 2.08
N PHE A 83 1.91 -4.70 0.84
CA PHE A 83 1.20 -3.50 0.43
C PHE A 83 -0.23 -3.86 0.00
N VAL A 84 -1.23 -3.17 0.54
CA VAL A 84 -2.62 -3.30 0.10
C VAL A 84 -2.90 -2.23 -0.95
N LEU A 85 -2.96 -2.65 -2.22
CA LEU A 85 -3.24 -1.79 -3.36
C LEU A 85 -4.75 -1.78 -3.63
N GLU A 86 -5.36 -0.62 -3.48
CA GLU A 86 -6.77 -0.40 -3.80
C GLU A 86 -6.91 0.31 -5.16
N ASP A 87 -7.66 -0.28 -6.08
CA ASP A 87 -7.79 0.27 -7.44
C ASP A 87 -8.50 1.62 -7.46
N SER A 88 -9.38 1.88 -6.49
CA SER A 88 -10.12 3.12 -6.34
C SER A 88 -9.19 4.32 -6.11
N TRP A 89 -8.05 4.16 -5.42
CA TRP A 89 -7.11 5.25 -5.21
C TRP A 89 -6.31 5.60 -6.47
N CYS A 90 -6.21 4.65 -7.41
CA CYS A 90 -5.50 4.83 -8.67
C CYS A 90 -6.40 5.38 -9.79
N THR A 91 -7.63 4.86 -9.90
CA THR A 91 -8.48 5.01 -11.09
C THR A 91 -9.76 5.81 -10.86
N ARG A 92 -10.09 6.17 -9.62
CA ARG A 92 -11.31 6.92 -9.32
C ARG A 92 -11.34 8.22 -10.10
N ARG A 93 -12.43 8.42 -10.84
CA ARG A 93 -12.70 9.69 -11.52
C ARG A 93 -12.84 10.79 -10.48
N THR A 94 -11.97 11.79 -10.59
CA THR A 94 -11.98 13.01 -9.79
C THR A 94 -12.09 14.22 -10.70
N ARG A 95 -12.24 15.40 -10.10
CA ARG A 95 -12.02 16.64 -10.84
C ARG A 95 -10.57 16.65 -11.35
N PRO A 96 -10.29 17.28 -12.52
CA PRO A 96 -8.93 17.45 -13.00
C PRO A 96 -8.04 18.08 -11.92
N GLY A 97 -6.82 17.57 -11.77
CA GLY A 97 -5.86 17.99 -10.75
C GLY A 97 -6.13 17.47 -9.33
N SER A 98 -7.15 16.62 -9.14
CA SER A 98 -7.53 16.09 -7.82
C SER A 98 -7.34 14.58 -7.68
N SER A 99 -6.87 13.89 -8.74
CA SER A 99 -6.56 12.46 -8.64
C SER A 99 -5.25 12.26 -7.88
N MET A 100 -5.08 11.09 -7.27
CA MET A 100 -3.86 10.81 -6.51
C MET A 100 -2.58 10.95 -7.36
N PRO A 101 -2.52 10.47 -8.62
CA PRO A 101 -1.35 10.71 -9.47
C PRO A 101 -1.11 12.19 -9.80
N GLU A 102 -2.16 12.98 -10.01
CA GLU A 102 -2.02 14.43 -10.29
C GLU A 102 -1.54 15.22 -9.07
N ILE A 103 -1.96 14.83 -7.86
CA ILE A 103 -1.43 15.44 -6.63
C ILE A 103 0.08 15.17 -6.52
N TRP A 104 0.51 13.96 -6.88
CA TRP A 104 1.92 13.59 -6.94
C TRP A 104 2.70 14.33 -8.03
N ASP A 105 2.07 14.74 -9.12
CA ASP A 105 2.72 15.51 -10.20
C ASP A 105 3.25 16.87 -9.71
N ILE A 106 2.66 17.43 -8.64
CA ILE A 106 3.14 18.66 -7.98
C ILE A 106 4.40 18.38 -7.14
N GLU A 107 4.44 17.23 -6.49
CA GLU A 107 5.53 16.82 -5.60
C GLU A 107 6.73 16.23 -6.37
N ASP A 108 6.46 15.53 -7.47
CA ASP A 108 7.44 14.81 -8.30
C ASP A 108 7.29 15.22 -9.76
N SER A 109 7.69 16.47 -10.04
CA SER A 109 7.60 17.07 -11.36
C SER A 109 8.42 16.33 -12.44
N GLN A 110 9.41 15.52 -12.04
CA GLN A 110 10.28 14.78 -12.95
C GLN A 110 9.60 13.58 -13.61
N ASN A 111 8.56 13.03 -12.99
CA ASN A 111 7.86 11.85 -13.49
C ASN A 111 6.49 12.17 -14.13
N VAL A 112 6.16 13.46 -14.26
CA VAL A 112 4.92 13.95 -14.88
C VAL A 112 4.74 13.37 -16.28
N GLY A 113 3.52 12.95 -16.59
CA GLY A 113 3.15 12.40 -17.90
C GLY A 113 3.45 10.90 -18.09
N LYS A 114 4.23 10.26 -17.20
CA LYS A 114 4.39 8.80 -17.21
C LYS A 114 3.12 8.10 -16.72
N VAL A 115 2.97 6.80 -17.00
CA VAL A 115 1.83 6.03 -16.49
C VAL A 115 1.99 5.83 -14.96
N PRO A 116 0.95 6.06 -14.14
CA PRO A 116 1.04 5.86 -12.69
C PRO A 116 1.39 4.42 -12.32
N LEU A 117 2.27 4.24 -11.34
CA LEU A 117 2.75 2.91 -10.94
C LEU A 117 1.61 1.99 -10.51
N CYS A 118 0.64 2.52 -9.77
CA CYS A 118 -0.54 1.76 -9.35
C CYS A 118 -1.31 1.12 -10.52
N THR A 119 -1.31 1.74 -11.71
CA THR A 119 -1.94 1.17 -12.91
C THR A 119 -1.15 -0.04 -13.42
N HIS A 120 0.18 0.04 -13.38
CA HIS A 120 1.03 -1.10 -13.69
C HIS A 120 0.84 -2.22 -12.67
N MET A 121 0.85 -1.91 -11.37
CA MET A 121 0.71 -2.91 -10.31
C MET A 121 -0.66 -3.60 -10.30
N SER A 122 -1.71 -2.88 -10.69
CA SER A 122 -3.04 -3.46 -10.89
C SER A 122 -3.06 -4.47 -12.05
N ARG A 123 -2.26 -4.29 -13.11
CA ARG A 123 -2.19 -5.24 -14.23
C ARG A 123 -1.17 -6.36 -14.02
N SER A 124 0.06 -5.99 -13.70
CA SER A 124 1.20 -6.89 -13.48
C SER A 124 2.12 -6.33 -12.41
N SER A 125 2.18 -7.00 -11.26
CA SER A 125 2.97 -6.57 -10.10
C SER A 125 4.44 -7.01 -10.14
N ARG A 126 4.77 -8.02 -10.96
CA ARG A 126 6.12 -8.62 -11.04
C ARG A 126 7.06 -7.75 -11.88
N PRO A 127 8.39 -7.81 -11.64
CA PRO A 127 9.10 -8.65 -10.65
C PRO A 127 9.17 -8.06 -9.23
N HIS A 128 8.88 -6.77 -9.07
CA HIS A 128 9.09 -6.03 -7.82
C HIS A 128 8.16 -6.48 -6.69
N PHE A 129 6.96 -6.94 -7.04
CA PHE A 129 5.97 -7.40 -6.09
C PHE A 129 5.30 -8.70 -6.55
N THR A 130 4.99 -9.56 -5.59
CA THR A 130 4.21 -10.78 -5.83
C THR A 130 2.80 -10.59 -5.29
N THR A 131 1.80 -10.64 -6.17
CA THR A 131 0.39 -10.64 -5.73
C THR A 131 0.09 -11.94 -4.98
N VAL A 132 -0.28 -11.84 -3.70
CA VAL A 132 -0.64 -12.99 -2.85
C VAL A 132 -2.15 -13.13 -2.64
N PHE A 133 -2.90 -12.06 -2.89
CA PHE A 133 -4.36 -12.05 -2.88
C PHE A 133 -4.87 -10.97 -3.85
N SER A 134 -6.02 -11.19 -4.46
CA SER A 134 -6.70 -10.23 -5.32
C SER A 134 -8.20 -10.48 -5.28
N ASN A 135 -8.98 -9.41 -5.27
CA ASN A 135 -10.40 -9.39 -5.62
C ASN A 135 -10.69 -8.15 -6.48
N ASP A 136 -11.97 -7.82 -6.71
CA ASP A 136 -12.37 -6.69 -7.54
C ASP A 136 -12.18 -5.31 -6.88
N ILE A 137 -11.75 -5.27 -5.61
CA ILE A 137 -11.60 -4.05 -4.81
C ILE A 137 -10.13 -3.73 -4.56
N TYR A 138 -9.33 -4.74 -4.20
CA TYR A 138 -7.93 -4.58 -3.82
C TYR A 138 -7.07 -5.80 -4.12
N LYS A 139 -5.77 -5.56 -4.13
CA LYS A 139 -4.70 -6.58 -4.20
C LYS A 139 -3.81 -6.49 -2.97
N VAL A 140 -3.35 -7.65 -2.50
CA VAL A 140 -2.28 -7.72 -1.51
C VAL A 140 -1.00 -8.10 -2.21
N LEU A 141 -0.03 -7.19 -2.18
CA LEU A 141 1.25 -7.30 -2.86
C LEU A 141 2.34 -7.57 -1.83
N LYS A 142 3.01 -8.72 -1.93
CA LYS A 142 4.22 -9.00 -1.16
C LYS A 142 5.40 -8.29 -1.80
N VAL A 143 6.18 -7.54 -1.02
CA VAL A 143 7.41 -6.87 -1.47
C VAL A 143 8.49 -7.91 -1.73
N SER A 144 9.05 -7.96 -2.94
CA SER A 144 10.14 -8.90 -3.27
C SER A 144 11.43 -8.42 -2.63
N LYS A 145 11.84 -9.01 -1.50
CA LYS A 145 13.04 -8.61 -0.72
C LYS A 145 14.37 -9.19 -1.25
N ASP A 146 14.42 -9.62 -2.51
CA ASP A 146 15.63 -10.25 -3.05
C ASP A 146 16.87 -9.39 -2.75
N LEU A 147 17.79 -9.92 -1.94
CA LEU A 147 19.11 -9.35 -1.71
C LEU A 147 19.83 -9.38 -3.06
N ARG A 148 19.93 -8.24 -3.73
CA ARG A 148 21.00 -8.00 -4.68
C ARG A 148 22.17 -7.39 -3.94
#